data_AF-A0A970VWR9-F1
#
_entry.id   AF-A0A970VWR9-F1
#
_cell.length_a   1.000
_cell.length_b   1.000
_cell.length_c   1.000
_cell.angle_alpha   90.00
_cell.angle_beta   90.00
_cell.angle_gamma   90.00
#
_symmetry.space_group_name_H-M   'P 1'
#
loop_
_entity.id
_entity.type
_entity.pdbx_description
1 polymer ?
#
loop_
_entity_poly.entity_id
_entity_poly.type
_entity_poly.pdbx_seq_one_letter_code
_entity_poly.pdbx_strand_id
1 'polypeptide(L)' 'MSLLAKAESIAEYIVTYFFRHSPGPIQPVRVARELSKVMLKNKQVSISNVYVPNLYTVYL' A
#
# COMPACT_ATOMS: atom_id res chain seq x y z
N MET A 1 -3.59 14.63 -18.79
CA MET A 1 -3.55 13.55 -17.78
C MET A 1 -4.62 12.54 -18.13
N SER A 2 -4.25 11.25 -18.25
CA SER A 2 -5.18 10.19 -18.68
C SER A 2 -6.39 10.08 -17.74
N LEU A 3 -7.59 9.88 -18.32
CA LEU A 3 -8.83 9.67 -17.57
C LEU A 3 -8.72 8.46 -16.61
N LEU A 4 -7.88 7.48 -16.95
CA LEU A 4 -7.57 6.33 -16.09
C LEU A 4 -6.91 6.74 -14.78
N ALA A 5 -5.94 7.66 -14.82
CA ALA A 5 -5.25 8.13 -13.62
C ALA A 5 -6.20 8.89 -12.67
N LYS A 6 -7.22 9.56 -13.24
CA LYS A 6 -8.27 10.23 -12.46
C LYS A 6 -9.26 9.24 -11.85
N ALA A 7 -9.55 8.13 -12.52
CA ALA A 7 -10.39 7.07 -11.98
C ALA A 7 -9.69 6.29 -10.85
N GLU A 8 -8.40 5.98 -11.02
CA GLU A 8 -7.59 5.30 -9.98
C GLU A 8 -7.51 6.12 -8.70
N SER A 9 -7.22 7.42 -8.82
CA SER A 9 -7.14 8.31 -7.64
C SER A 9 -8.48 8.45 -6.90
N ILE A 10 -9.60 8.41 -7.61
CA ILE A 10 -10.94 8.41 -6.98
C ILE A 10 -11.21 7.07 -6.28
N ALA A 11 -10.86 5.95 -6.90
CA ALA A 11 -11.00 4.63 -6.29
C ALA A 11 -10.15 4.49 -5.02
N GLU A 12 -8.90 4.96 -5.07
CA GLU A 12 -7.99 4.96 -3.93
C GLU A 12 -8.51 5.82 -2.77
N TYR A 13 -9.10 6.99 -3.08
CA TYR A 13 -9.71 7.87 -2.09
C TYR A 13 -10.92 7.22 -1.42
N ILE A 14 -11.82 6.60 -2.18
CA ILE A 14 -13.03 5.94 -1.67
C ILE A 14 -12.66 4.76 -0.77
N VAL A 15 -11.76 3.89 -1.22
CA VAL A 15 -11.25 2.75 -0.43
C VAL A 15 -10.62 3.27 0.86
N THR A 16 -9.73 4.26 0.76
CA THR A 16 -9.05 4.82 1.93
C THR A 16 -10.00 5.46 2.94
N TYR A 17 -11.05 6.13 2.47
CA TYR A 17 -12.02 6.80 3.33
C TYR A 17 -12.91 5.79 4.08
N PHE A 18 -13.39 4.74 3.40
CA PHE A 18 -14.21 3.70 4.02
C PHE A 18 -13.47 2.87 5.06
N PHE A 19 -12.17 2.62 4.88
CA PHE A 19 -11.36 1.80 5.79
C PHE A 19 -10.56 2.60 6.83
N ARG A 20 -10.79 3.91 6.98
CA ARG A 20 -9.97 4.76 7.86
C ARG A 20 -10.40 4.78 9.33
N HIS A 21 -11.61 4.36 9.68
CA HIS A 21 -12.21 4.66 10.98
C HIS A 21 -13.12 3.54 11.49
N SER A 22 -12.57 2.33 11.69
CA SER A 22 -13.24 1.34 12.55
C SER A 22 -12.31 0.95 13.69
N PRO A 23 -12.71 1.15 14.97
CA PRO A 23 -12.02 0.61 16.15
C PRO A 23 -12.19 -0.91 16.30
N GLY A 24 -12.82 -1.56 15.31
CA GLY A 24 -13.00 -3.00 15.24
C GLY A 24 -11.74 -3.77 14.80
N PRO A 25 -11.91 -5.04 14.35
CA PRO A 25 -10.81 -5.96 14.10
C PRO A 25 -9.78 -5.41 13.10
N ILE A 26 -8.57 -5.98 13.15
CA ILE A 26 -7.44 -5.59 12.31
C ILE A 26 -7.88 -5.53 10.84
N GLN A 27 -7.78 -4.34 10.27
CA GLN A 27 -8.21 -4.12 8.90
C GLN A 27 -7.09 -4.50 7.92
N PRO A 28 -7.33 -5.42 6.97
CA PRO A 28 -6.33 -5.84 5.99
C PRO A 28 -5.71 -4.68 5.20
N VAL A 29 -6.49 -3.64 4.92
CA VAL A 29 -6.03 -2.45 4.19
C VAL A 29 -4.99 -1.66 5.00
N ARG A 30 -5.13 -1.62 6.33
CA ARG A 30 -4.14 -0.98 7.21
C ARG A 30 -2.83 -1.76 7.20
N VAL A 31 -2.92 -3.09 7.26
CA VAL A 31 -1.75 -3.98 7.13
C VAL A 31 -1.06 -3.79 5.78
N ALA A 32 -1.82 -3.76 4.68
CA ALA A 32 -1.29 -3.52 3.34
C ALA A 32 -0.62 -2.14 3.21
N ARG A 33 -1.20 -1.10 3.81
CA ARG A 33 -0.61 0.25 3.81
C ARG A 33 0.72 0.30 4.57
N GLU A 34 0.78 -0.27 5.77
CA GLU A 34 2.03 -0.29 6.53
C GLU A 34 3.08 -1.20 5.88
N LEU A 35 2.66 -2.33 5.31
CA LEU A 35 3.53 -3.20 4.53
C LEU A 35 4.13 -2.47 3.32
N SER A 36 3.32 -1.73 2.56
CA SER A 36 3.79 -0.92 1.42
C SER A 36 4.85 0.10 1.84
N LYS A 37 4.68 0.77 2.99
CA LYS A 37 5.71 1.68 3.53
C LYS A 37 7.01 0.94 3.85
N VAL A 38 6.92 -0.24 4.46
CA VAL A 38 8.09 -1.07 4.78
C VAL A 38 8.78 -1.58 3.51
N MET A 39 8.00 -1.95 2.48
CA MET A 39 8.51 -2.35 1.17
C MET A 39 9.30 -1.22 0.50
N LEU A 40 8.74 0.00 0.50
CA LEU A 40 9.42 1.17 -0.03
C LEU A 40 10.71 1.50 0.72
N LYS A 41 10.69 1.39 2.06
CA LYS A 41 11.86 1.61 2.91
C LYS A 41 12.99 0.62 2.62
N ASN A 42 12.65 -0.64 2.35
CA ASN A 42 13.60 -1.70 2.09
C ASN A 42 13.86 -1.92 0.58
N LYS A 43 13.43 -0.99 -0.29
CA LYS A 43 13.70 -1.14 -1.71
C LYS A 43 15.19 -0.95 -1.97
N GLN A 44 15.75 -1.78 -2.84
CA GLN A 44 17.11 -1.66 -3.33
C GLN A 44 17.08 -1.31 -4.81
N VAL A 45 17.75 -0.23 -5.19
CA VAL A 45 17.79 0.23 -6.58
C VAL A 45 19.13 -0.20 -7.20
N SER A 46 19.04 -0.88 -8.33
CA SER A 46 20.18 -1.15 -9.22
C SER A 46 20.04 -0.31 -10.50
N ILE A 47 21.04 -0.39 -11.39
CA ILE A 47 21.06 0.37 -12.65
C ILE A 47 19.82 0.08 -13.51
N SER A 48 19.35 -1.17 -13.53
CA SER A 48 18.26 -1.61 -14.42
C SER A 48 16.98 -1.97 -13.68
N ASN A 49 17.06 -2.35 -12.40
CA ASN A 49 15.94 -2.93 -11.66
C ASN A 49 15.78 -2.34 -10.27
N VAL A 50 14.54 -2.31 -9.78
CA VAL A 50 14.19 -2.03 -8.39
C VAL A 50 13.78 -3.34 -7.72
N TYR A 51 14.47 -3.68 -6.64
CA TYR A 51 14.23 -4.89 -5.87
C TYR A 51 13.54 -4.57 -4.55
N VAL A 52 12.68 -5.47 -4.10
CA VAL A 52 12.03 -5.44 -2.78
C VAL A 52 12.09 -6.86 -2.22
N PRO A 53 12.30 -7.06 -0.90
CA PRO A 53 12.18 -8.36 -0.27
C PRO A 53 10.89 -9.10 -0.67
N ASN A 54 11.02 -10.40 -0.92
CA ASN A 54 9.91 -11.27 -1.37
C ASN A 54 9.07 -11.83 -0.22
N LEU A 55 9.59 -11.82 1.01
CA LEU A 55 8.91 -12.33 2.20
C LEU A 55 8.87 -11.26 3.30
N TYR A 56 7.67 -11.03 3.82
CA TYR A 56 7.43 -10.18 5.00
C TYR A 56 6.63 -10.95 6.03
N THR A 57 7.15 -11.01 7.26
CA THR A 57 6.41 -11.55 8.41
C THR A 57 5.67 -10.41 9.10
N VAL A 58 4.36 -10.54 9.25
CA VAL A 58 3.50 -9.54 9.89
C VAL A 58 3.06 -10.07 11.26
N TYR A 59 3.33 -9.29 12.31
CA TYR A 59 2.81 -9.52 13.66
C TYR A 59 1.60 -8.62 13.88
N LEU A 60 0.52 -9.21 14.40
CA LEU A 60 -0.81 -8.59 14.53
C LEU A 60 -1.14 -8.26 15.99
#